data_AF-A0A7V2RPZ0-F1
#
_entry.id   AF-A0A7V2RPZ0-F1
#
_cell.length_a   1.000
_cell.length_b   1.000
_cell.length_c   1.000
_cell.angle_alpha   90.00
_cell.angle_beta   90.00
_cell.angle_gamma   90.00
#
_symmetry.space_group_name_H-M   'P 1'
#
loop_
_entity.id
_entity.type
_entity.pdbx_description
1 polymer ?
#
loop_
_entity_poly.entity_id
_entity_poly.type
_entity_poly.pdbx_seq_one_letter_code
_entity_poly.pdbx_strand_id
1 'polypeptide(L)'
;MKIKRLYINNYKSLVGFELIEPNPFSVFVGPNAAGKSNVFEALEFFRYWIKDASFAPDLFGSYWSILNKQLQQNSDIIELSIQI
;
A
#
# COMPACT_ATOMS: atom_id res chain seq x y z
N MET A 1 -15.67 -4.53 12.90
CA MET A 1 -15.74 -4.40 11.43
C MET A 1 -14.81 -5.42 10.81
N LYS A 2 -15.19 -6.01 9.66
CA LYS A 2 -14.39 -7.02 8.94
C LYS A 2 -13.92 -6.39 7.64
N ILE A 3 -12.62 -6.44 7.34
CA ILE A 3 -12.13 -6.02 6.02
C ILE A 3 -12.74 -6.96 4.97
N LYS A 4 -13.46 -6.41 4.00
CA LYS A 4 -14.00 -7.12 2.84
C LYS A 4 -12.99 -7.18 1.70
N ARG A 5 -12.24 -6.09 1.51
CA ARG A 5 -11.24 -5.98 0.46
C ARG A 5 -10.16 -4.97 0.83
N LEU A 6 -8.91 -5.32 0.59
CA LEU A 6 -7.78 -4.41 0.56
C LEU A 6 -7.13 -4.52 -0.82
N TYR A 7 -6.99 -3.40 -1.52
CA TYR A 7 -6.31 -3.34 -2.81
C TYR A 7 -5.27 -2.23 -2.83
N ILE A 8 -4.08 -2.58 -3.31
CA ILE A 8 -2.91 -1.71 -3.36
C ILE A 8 -2.26 -1.86 -4.74
N ASN A 9 -2.15 -0.76 -5.47
CA ASN A 9 -1.49 -0.72 -6.76
C ASN A 9 -0.48 0.42 -6.83
N ASN A 10 0.62 0.18 -7.54
CA ASN A 10 1.70 1.13 -7.79
C ASN A 10 2.38 1.67 -6.52
N TYR A 11 2.36 0.92 -5.40
CA TYR A 11 3.01 1.31 -4.15
C TYR A 11 4.26 0.45 -3.91
N LYS A 12 5.46 1.03 -4.02
CA LYS A 12 6.75 0.34 -3.89
C LYS A 12 6.77 -0.98 -4.66
N SER A 13 6.89 -2.14 -4.02
CA SER A 13 6.90 -3.44 -4.69
C SER A 13 5.50 -4.02 -4.97
N LEU A 14 4.42 -3.35 -4.56
CA LEU A 14 3.05 -3.84 -4.68
C LEU A 14 2.43 -3.36 -5.99
N VAL A 15 2.16 -4.31 -6.87
CA VAL A 15 1.50 -4.10 -8.17
C VAL A 15 0.27 -4.99 -8.20
N GLY A 16 -0.93 -4.39 -8.21
CA GLY A 16 -2.20 -5.12 -8.16
C GLY A 16 -2.34 -6.07 -6.96
N PHE A 17 -1.79 -5.72 -5.79
CA PHE A 17 -1.95 -6.54 -4.58
C PHE A 17 -3.41 -6.48 -4.11
N GLU A 18 -4.01 -7.65 -3.88
CA GLU A 18 -5.41 -7.77 -3.48
C GLU A 18 -5.57 -8.80 -2.36
N LEU A 19 -6.30 -8.42 -1.31
CA LEU A 19 -6.70 -9.29 -0.21
C LEU A 19 -8.22 -9.22 -0.06
N ILE A 20 -8.89 -10.33 -0.33
CA ILE A 20 -10.35 -10.46 -0.31
C ILE A 20 -10.76 -11.25 0.92
N GLU A 21 -11.71 -10.71 1.68
CA GLU A 21 -12.31 -11.33 2.86
C GLU A 21 -11.33 -12.07 3.80
N PRO A 22 -10.24 -11.43 4.26
CA PRO A 22 -9.26 -12.08 5.12
C PRO A 22 -9.89 -12.64 6.40
N ASN A 23 -9.34 -13.77 6.85
CA ASN A 23 -9.69 -14.35 8.14
C ASN A 23 -9.31 -13.40 9.29
N PRO A 24 -10.02 -13.44 10.43
CA PRO A 24 -9.70 -12.62 11.60
C PRO A 24 -8.24 -12.75 12.05
N PHE A 25 -7.65 -13.94 11.83
CA PHE A 25 -6.23 -14.19 11.97
C PHE A 25 -5.64 -14.50 10.59
N SER A 26 -4.87 -13.55 10.07
CA SER A 26 -4.17 -13.67 8.79
C SER A 26 -2.70 -13.32 8.98
N VAL A 27 -1.80 -14.05 8.31
CA VAL A 27 -0.35 -13.87 8.42
C VAL A 27 0.26 -13.67 7.05
N PHE A 28 1.13 -12.68 6.91
CA PHE A 28 1.94 -12.47 5.71
C PHE A 28 3.28 -13.19 5.86
N VAL A 29 3.52 -14.22 5.04
CA VAL A 29 4.74 -15.05 5.06
C VAL A 29 5.40 -15.04 3.69
N GLY A 30 6.73 -15.05 3.66
CA GLY A 30 7.51 -15.07 2.42
C GLY A 30 8.97 -14.63 2.64
N PRO A 31 9.83 -14.71 1.61
CA PRO A 31 11.24 -14.32 1.68
C PRO A 31 11.45 -12.86 2.09
N ASN A 32 12.67 -12.53 2.52
CA ASN A 32 13.06 -11.14 2.75
C ASN A 32 12.91 -10.31 1.46
N ALA A 33 12.54 -9.04 1.61
CA ALA A 33 12.26 -8.12 0.51
C ALA A 33 11.08 -8.51 -0.42
N ALA A 34 10.28 -9.54 -0.11
CA ALA A 34 9.10 -9.94 -0.89
C ALA A 34 7.90 -8.95 -0.81
N GLY A 35 8.06 -7.77 -0.19
CA GLY A 35 7.00 -6.76 -0.10
C GLY A 35 6.06 -6.88 1.11
N LYS A 36 6.31 -7.81 2.05
CA LYS A 36 5.47 -7.99 3.25
C LYS A 36 5.31 -6.69 4.05
N SER A 37 6.41 -6.01 4.38
CA SER A 37 6.38 -4.73 5.10
C SER A 37 5.73 -3.62 4.29
N ASN A 38 5.82 -3.66 2.96
CA ASN A 38 5.19 -2.65 2.09
C ASN A 38 3.67 -2.68 2.18
N VAL A 39 3.04 -3.83 2.47
CA VAL A 39 1.58 -3.91 2.68
C VAL A 39 1.18 -3.08 3.88
N PHE A 40 1.91 -3.22 4.99
CA PHE A 40 1.65 -2.46 6.21
C PHE A 40 2.03 -0.99 6.07
N GLU A 41 3.13 -0.70 5.38
CA GLU A 41 3.56 0.67 5.11
C GLU A 41 2.56 1.42 4.22
N ALA A 42 1.97 0.75 3.22
CA ALA A 42 0.92 1.35 2.39
C ALA A 42 -0.35 1.66 3.19
N LEU A 43 -0.73 0.79 4.13
CA LEU A 43 -1.84 1.04 5.06
C LEU A 43 -1.53 2.22 5.99
N GLU A 44 -0.30 2.31 6.48
CA GLU A 44 0.16 3.43 7.31
C GLU A 44 0.15 4.74 6.52
N PHE A 45 0.68 4.74 5.30
CA PHE A 45 0.62 5.87 4.38
C PHE A 45 -0.83 6.30 4.13
N PHE A 46 -1.74 5.36 3.85
CA PHE A 46 -3.16 5.65 3.64
C PHE A 46 -3.80 6.33 4.86
N ARG A 47 -3.46 5.86 6.07
CA ARG A 47 -3.92 6.49 7.32
C ARG A 47 -3.42 7.93 7.45
N TYR A 48 -2.14 8.19 7.17
CA TYR A 48 -1.59 9.55 7.18
C TYR A 48 -2.19 10.41 6.08
N TRP A 49 -2.40 9.86 4.89
CA TRP A 49 -3.01 10.55 3.76
C TRP A 49 -4.44 11.03 4.06
N ILE A 50 -5.26 10.17 4.69
CA ILE A 50 -6.61 10.56 5.13
C ILE A 50 -6.56 11.70 6.17
N LYS A 51 -5.53 11.70 7.03
CA LYS A 51 -5.38 12.70 8.09
C LYS A 51 -4.85 14.04 7.55
N ASP A 52 -3.82 13.98 6.71
CA ASP A 52 -3.17 15.12 6.07
C ASP A 52 -2.43 14.66 4.80
N ALA A 53 -3.10 14.81 3.66
CA ALA A 53 -2.56 14.42 2.37
C ALA A 53 -1.34 15.26 1.93
N SER A 54 -1.21 16.50 2.43
CA SER A 54 -0.12 17.39 2.03
C SER A 54 1.20 16.98 2.67
N PHE A 55 1.15 16.47 3.90
CA PHE A 55 2.32 16.07 4.67
C PHE A 55 2.66 14.58 4.53
N ALA A 56 1.68 13.73 4.21
CA ALA A 56 1.88 12.29 4.16
C ALA A 56 3.09 11.85 3.30
N PRO A 57 3.33 12.35 2.07
CA PRO A 57 4.48 11.91 1.27
C PRO A 57 5.84 12.14 1.93
N ASP A 58 5.99 13.24 2.68
CA ASP A 58 7.28 13.61 3.29
C ASP A 58 7.69 12.65 4.40
N LEU A 59 6.72 12.08 5.13
CA LEU A 59 6.97 11.04 6.13
C LEU A 59 7.54 9.75 5.52
N PHE A 60 7.30 9.52 4.23
CA PHE A 60 7.72 8.31 3.51
C PHE A 60 8.82 8.60 2.48
N GLY A 61 9.46 9.78 2.58
CA GLY A 61 10.63 10.16 1.79
C GLY A 61 10.34 10.86 0.45
N SER A 62 9.08 11.24 0.19
CA SER A 62 8.52 11.94 -1.00
C SER A 62 7.51 11.09 -1.79
N TYR A 63 6.80 11.74 -2.72
CA TYR A 63 5.89 11.05 -3.64
C TYR A 63 6.61 10.02 -4.53
N TRP A 64 7.84 10.32 -4.94
CA TRP A 64 8.62 9.46 -5.85
C TRP A 64 9.19 8.22 -5.17
N SER A 65 9.43 8.25 -3.86
CA SER A 65 9.96 7.11 -3.11
C SER A 65 8.92 6.00 -2.87
N ILE A 66 7.64 6.37 -2.85
CA ILE A 66 6.53 5.45 -2.58
C ILE A 66 5.95 4.81 -3.85
N LEU A 67 6.23 5.37 -5.03
CA LEU A 67 5.82 4.80 -6.30
C LEU A 67 6.61 3.53 -6.66
N ASN A 68 5.98 2.62 -7.41
CA ASN A 68 6.70 1.49 -7.96
C ASN A 68 7.68 1.97 -9.05
N LYS A 69 8.97 1.72 -8.84
CA LYS A 69 10.04 2.18 -9.74
C LYS A 69 9.96 1.59 -11.15
N GLN A 70 9.33 0.43 -11.34
CA GLN A 70 9.16 -0.19 -12.65
C GLN A 70 7.96 0.38 -13.41
N LEU A 71 6.96 0.91 -12.71
CA LEU A 71 5.73 1.48 -13.29
C LEU A 71 5.76 3.00 -13.43
N GLN A 72 6.71 3.70 -12.81
CA GLN A 72 6.90 5.16 -12.91
C GLN A 72 6.95 5.71 -14.35
N GLN A 73 7.31 4.89 -15.34
CA GLN A 73 7.30 5.34 -16.74
C GLN A 73 5.91 5.36 -17.38
N ASN A 74 4.92 4.68 -16.77
CA ASN A 74 3.60 4.44 -17.34
C ASN A 74 2.45 5.01 -16.49
N SER A 75 2.64 5.14 -15.18
CA SER A 75 1.65 5.71 -14.26
C SER A 75 2.30 6.21 -12.98
N ASP A 76 1.98 7.44 -12.62
CA ASP A 76 2.33 8.03 -11.32
C ASP A 76 1.18 7.88 -10.31
N ILE A 77 0.09 7.19 -10.65
CA ILE A 77 -1.09 7.08 -9.79
C ILE A 77 -0.92 5.90 -8.84
N ILE A 78 -1.06 6.16 -7.54
CA ILE A 78 -1.20 5.14 -6.50
C ILE A 78 -2.68 4.89 -6.25
N GLU A 79 -3.09 3.63 -6.31
CA GLU A 79 -4.45 3.22 -5.98
C GLU A 79 -4.43 2.45 -4.66
N LEU A 80 -5.10 2.99 -3.65
CA LEU A 80 -5.26 2.39 -2.34
C LEU A 80 -6.74 2.39 -1.97
N SER A 81 -7.32 1.21 -1.74
CA SER A 81 -8.71 1.10 -1.33
C SER A 81 -8.91 0.04 -0.27
N ILE A 82 -9.75 0.35 0.71
CA ILE A 82 -10.15 -0.54 1.80
C ILE A 82 -11.68 -0.55 1.87
N GLN A 83 -12.25 -1.75 1.85
CA GLN A 83 -13.68 -1.98 2.06
C GLN A 83 -13.86 -2.75 3.37
N ILE A 84 -14.82 -2.33 4.20
CA ILE A 84 -15.10 -2.84 5.55
C ILE A 84 -16.57 -3.25 5.74
#